data_AF-A0A3S3NTH3-F1
#
_entry.id   AF-A0A3S3NTH3-F1
#
_cell.length_a   1.000
_cell.length_b   1.000
_cell.length_c   1.000
_cell.angle_alpha   90.00
_cell.angle_beta   90.00
_cell.angle_gamma   90.00
#
_symmetry.space_group_name_H-M   'P 1'
#
loop_
_entity.id
_entity.type
_entity.pdbx_description
1 polymer ?
#
loop_
_entity_poly.entity_id
_entity_poly.type
_entity_poly.pdbx_seq_one_letter_code
_entity_poly.pdbx_strand_id
1 'polypeptide(L)'
;MNLTKWQTNSEHLRLKWNCNLDETSLVPKDNCLQSKILGINWIPKEDVFSFNVQNLIDFVKTTKGTKRDVLRSAARLFDPLGFLSPFTIQVKILFQNLWEKGRKWDELLAEDEKFVWNSWVANLSMLSSIKIPRCIELNGYTSKQVHIFCDASEKAYGAVAYTRLILNNDTVRLSLTISKARVAPLKKLTLPRLELMGTLIGARLAYHLRNVITDASFYFWIDSMIALSWIRGSAKKWKPFVANRVTEIQELSNPSNWSYCEGLYNPADKLTRGMTMTQLLDEEIWWKGPNWLFLREELWPKPKYDEVCLENEK
;
A
#
# COMPACT_ATOMS: atom_id res chain seq x y z
N MET A 1 28.55 -0.81 14.63
CA MET A 1 28.15 -0.15 13.36
C MET A 1 28.14 1.35 13.63
N ASN A 2 29.16 2.09 13.21
CA ASN A 2 29.17 3.55 13.38
C ASN A 2 28.20 4.16 12.37
N LEU A 3 27.03 4.60 12.83
CA LEU A 3 26.04 5.34 12.03
C LEU A 3 26.59 6.76 11.81
N THR A 4 27.32 6.96 10.71
CA THR A 4 28.08 8.20 10.44
C THR A 4 27.32 9.26 9.64
N LYS A 5 26.00 9.16 9.50
CA LYS A 5 25.20 10.12 8.71
C LYS A 5 23.92 10.50 9.45
N TRP A 6 24.01 11.55 10.26
CA TRP A 6 22.87 12.17 10.92
C TRP A 6 22.29 13.26 10.02
N GLN A 7 20.98 13.27 9.87
CA GLN A 7 20.25 14.31 9.13
C GLN A 7 18.94 14.63 9.85
N THR A 8 18.48 15.87 9.72
CA THR A 8 17.30 16.39 10.40
C THR A 8 16.47 17.26 9.47
N ASN A 9 15.16 17.25 9.67
CA ASN A 9 14.23 18.20 9.07
C ASN A 9 14.23 19.56 9.79
N SER A 10 14.72 19.64 11.04
CA SER A 10 14.79 20.89 11.81
C SER A 10 15.97 21.74 11.37
N GLU A 11 15.69 22.94 10.87
CA GLU A 11 16.72 23.93 10.53
C GLU A 11 17.58 24.31 11.73
N HIS A 12 16.96 24.54 12.89
CA HIS A 12 17.66 24.85 14.14
C HIS A 12 18.67 23.76 14.55
N LEU A 13 18.25 22.50 14.52
CA LEU A 13 19.15 21.38 14.86
C LEU A 13 20.27 21.22 13.82
N ARG A 14 19.97 21.43 12.53
CA ARG A 14 20.96 21.38 11.46
C ARG A 14 22.04 22.45 11.63
N LEU A 15 21.65 23.67 11.99
CA LEU A 15 22.61 24.74 12.30
C LEU A 15 23.50 24.38 13.50
N LYS A 16 22.91 23.86 14.58
CA LYS A 16 23.67 23.41 15.76
C LYS A 16 24.66 22.28 15.46
N TRP A 17 24.30 21.33 14.60
CA TRP A 17 25.21 20.25 14.22
C TRP A 17 26.37 20.71 13.35
N ASN A 18 26.12 21.63 12.41
CA ASN A 18 27.18 22.20 11.57
C ASN A 18 28.20 23.01 12.38
N CYS A 19 27.78 23.64 13.49
CA CYS A 19 28.68 24.37 14.38
C CYS A 19 29.60 23.49 15.25
N ASN A 20 29.31 22.19 15.39
CA ASN A 20 30.01 21.28 16.32
C ASN A 20 30.83 20.18 15.61
N LEU A 21 31.01 20.26 14.29
CA LEU A 21 31.82 19.31 13.52
C LEU A 21 33.14 19.99 13.13
N ASP A 22 34.27 19.46 13.61
CA ASP A 22 35.61 19.89 13.21
C ASP A 22 35.75 19.89 11.67
N GLU A 23 36.37 20.96 11.15
CA GLU A 23 36.51 21.30 9.72
C GLU A 23 37.15 20.22 8.82
N THR A 24 37.64 19.11 9.37
CA THR A 24 38.41 18.10 8.65
C THR A 24 37.59 16.98 7.99
N SER A 25 36.26 17.02 8.04
CA SER A 25 35.41 16.01 7.37
C SER A 25 34.34 16.56 6.43
N LEU A 26 34.38 17.87 6.13
CA LEU A 26 33.39 18.53 5.30
C LEU A 26 33.90 18.69 3.86
N VAL A 27 33.57 17.73 3.01
CA VAL A 27 33.07 18.13 1.70
C VAL A 27 31.59 18.46 1.92
N PRO A 28 31.18 19.73 1.89
CA PRO A 28 29.77 20.06 1.75
C PRO A 28 29.39 19.60 0.35
N LYS A 29 28.93 18.35 0.21
CA LYS A 29 28.18 18.00 -0.99
C LYS A 29 26.87 18.76 -0.85
N ASP A 30 26.58 19.60 -1.83
CA ASP A 30 25.35 20.38 -2.04
C ASP A 30 24.01 19.61 -1.97
N ASN A 31 23.97 18.38 -1.45
CA ASN A 31 22.79 17.55 -1.32
C ASN A 31 22.14 17.65 0.07
N CYS A 32 21.97 18.87 0.59
CA CYS A 32 20.94 19.15 1.61
C CYS A 32 19.51 18.98 1.05
N LEU A 33 19.38 18.73 -0.26
CA LEU A 33 18.12 18.58 -0.99
C LEU A 33 17.48 17.19 -0.82
N GLN A 34 18.26 16.11 -0.89
CA GLN A 34 17.74 14.74 -0.90
C GLN A 34 18.72 13.75 -0.25
N SER A 35 18.18 12.83 0.53
CA SER A 35 18.91 11.76 1.21
C SER A 35 18.20 10.41 1.03
N LYS A 36 18.88 9.30 1.32
CA LYS A 36 18.25 7.97 1.33
C LYS A 36 18.07 7.48 2.76
N ILE A 37 16.85 7.13 3.13
CA ILE A 37 16.51 6.45 4.38
C ILE A 37 15.93 5.08 4.03
N LEU A 38 16.60 4.02 4.49
CA LEU A 38 16.19 2.62 4.27
C LEU A 38 15.87 2.28 2.80
N GLY A 39 16.54 2.95 1.86
CA GLY A 39 16.38 2.75 0.41
C GLY A 39 15.35 3.66 -0.28
N ILE A 40 14.52 4.39 0.46
CA ILE A 40 13.61 5.42 -0.07
C ILE A 40 14.29 6.79 -0.03
N ASN A 41 13.99 7.68 -0.97
CA ASN A 41 14.49 9.05 -0.85
C ASN A 41 13.64 9.87 0.12
N TRP A 42 14.32 10.68 0.92
CA TRP A 42 13.73 11.63 1.85
C TRP A 42 14.25 13.03 1.52
N ILE A 43 13.32 13.98 1.42
CA ILE A 43 13.58 15.42 1.27
C ILE A 43 13.48 16.04 2.67
N PRO A 44 14.62 16.31 3.36
CA PRO A 44 14.57 16.69 4.77
C PRO A 44 13.86 18.02 5.03
N LYS A 45 14.01 18.99 4.12
CA LYS A 45 13.41 20.33 4.27
C LYS A 45 11.88 20.29 4.31
N GLU A 46 11.27 19.45 3.48
CA GLU A 46 9.80 19.32 3.38
C GLU A 46 9.26 18.19 4.27
N ASP A 47 10.15 17.36 4.81
CA ASP A 47 9.85 16.14 5.53
C ASP A 47 8.96 15.14 4.77
N VAL A 48 9.25 14.95 3.49
CA VAL A 48 8.51 14.05 2.60
C VAL A 48 9.41 12.97 2.01
N PHE A 49 8.83 11.79 1.79
CA PHE A 49 9.40 10.77 0.92
C PHE A 49 9.16 11.11 -0.55
N SER A 50 10.10 10.70 -1.39
CA SER A 50 10.02 10.80 -2.85
C SER A 50 10.64 9.57 -3.53
N PHE A 51 10.38 9.40 -4.82
CA PHE A 51 10.87 8.26 -5.60
C PHE A 51 11.82 8.72 -6.71
N ASN A 52 13.08 8.27 -6.66
CA ASN A 52 14.01 8.46 -7.79
C ASN A 52 13.93 7.26 -8.71
N VAL A 53 13.47 7.55 -9.92
CA VAL A 53 13.19 6.57 -10.97
C VAL A 53 14.15 6.70 -12.15
N GLN A 54 15.17 7.56 -12.06
CA GLN A 54 16.09 7.83 -13.16
C GLN A 54 16.78 6.55 -13.65
N ASN A 55 17.27 5.73 -12.70
CA ASN A 55 17.88 4.43 -13.04
C ASN A 55 16.90 3.51 -13.80
N LEU A 56 15.63 3.51 -13.41
CA LEU A 56 14.60 2.72 -14.06
C LEU A 56 14.29 3.27 -15.46
N ILE A 57 14.18 4.60 -15.61
CA ILE A 57 13.96 5.26 -16.90
C ILE A 57 15.12 4.99 -17.87
N ASP A 58 16.36 5.11 -17.40
CA ASP A 58 17.54 4.83 -18.22
C ASP A 58 17.61 3.36 -18.61
N PHE A 59 17.26 2.46 -17.69
CA PHE A 59 17.14 1.04 -17.99
C PHE A 59 16.12 0.80 -19.10
N VAL A 60 14.86 1.20 -18.94
CA VAL A 60 13.78 0.88 -19.90
C VAL A 60 14.05 1.42 -21.31
N LYS A 61 14.73 2.59 -21.44
CA LYS A 61 15.16 3.15 -22.73
C LYS A 61 16.11 2.24 -23.51
N THR A 62 16.88 1.41 -22.81
CA THR A 62 17.85 0.48 -23.41
C THR A 62 17.33 -0.95 -23.53
N THR A 63 16.15 -1.24 -22.98
CA THR A 63 15.59 -2.59 -23.02
C THR A 63 15.09 -2.97 -24.40
N LYS A 64 15.10 -4.27 -24.69
CA LYS A 64 14.51 -4.82 -25.91
C LYS A 64 13.01 -5.10 -25.75
N GLY A 65 12.48 -4.98 -24.54
CA GLY A 65 11.11 -5.36 -24.21
C GLY A 65 10.97 -6.87 -24.22
N THR A 66 11.48 -7.52 -23.17
CA THR A 66 11.40 -8.97 -22.95
C THR A 66 10.75 -9.28 -21.60
N LYS A 67 10.34 -10.54 -21.38
CA LYS A 67 9.83 -10.98 -20.07
C LYS A 67 10.82 -10.70 -18.94
N ARG A 68 12.12 -10.91 -19.19
CA ARG A 68 13.21 -10.59 -18.24
C ARG A 68 13.26 -9.10 -17.94
N ASP A 69 13.10 -8.24 -18.94
CA ASP A 69 13.10 -6.78 -18.75
C ASP A 69 11.92 -6.29 -17.92
N VAL A 70 10.73 -6.86 -18.12
CA VAL A 70 9.53 -6.54 -17.32
C VAL A 70 9.79 -6.85 -15.83
N LEU A 71 10.28 -8.06 -15.52
CA LEU A 71 10.60 -8.45 -14.14
C LEU A 71 11.67 -7.54 -13.52
N ARG A 72 12.76 -7.30 -14.27
CA ARG A 72 13.87 -6.44 -13.85
C ARG A 72 13.43 -4.99 -13.63
N SER A 73 12.39 -4.54 -14.32
CA SER A 73 11.82 -3.20 -14.14
C SER A 73 10.95 -3.13 -12.91
N ALA A 74 10.06 -4.11 -12.71
CA ALA A 74 9.23 -4.22 -11.50
C ALA A 74 10.08 -4.28 -10.23
N ALA A 75 11.20 -5.01 -10.25
CA ALA A 75 12.10 -5.16 -9.09
C ALA A 75 12.95 -3.91 -8.79
N ARG A 76 13.15 -3.01 -9.78
CA ARG A 76 13.92 -1.77 -9.60
C ARG A 76 13.15 -0.67 -8.87
N LEU A 77 11.82 -0.73 -8.90
CA LEU A 77 10.99 0.23 -8.20
C LEU A 77 10.88 -0.17 -6.73
N PHE A 78 11.73 0.45 -5.91
CA PHE A 78 11.79 0.17 -4.48
C PHE A 78 10.69 0.92 -3.72
N ASP A 79 9.68 0.19 -3.29
CA ASP A 79 8.52 0.69 -2.54
C ASP A 79 8.17 -0.28 -1.39
N PRO A 80 8.91 -0.23 -0.27
CA PRO A 80 8.76 -1.21 0.81
C PRO A 80 7.46 -1.00 1.62
N LEU A 81 6.88 0.21 1.58
CA LEU A 81 5.63 0.56 2.25
C LEU A 81 4.41 0.46 1.33
N GLY A 82 4.59 0.16 0.04
CA GLY A 82 3.49 -0.04 -0.89
C GLY A 82 2.74 1.24 -1.26
N PHE A 83 3.35 2.42 -1.18
CA PHE A 83 2.68 3.66 -1.56
C PHE A 83 2.31 3.71 -3.05
N LEU A 84 3.08 3.02 -3.88
CA LEU A 84 2.92 2.90 -5.32
C LEU A 84 2.23 1.59 -5.71
N SER A 85 1.62 0.86 -4.76
CA SER A 85 0.95 -0.42 -5.03
C SER A 85 -0.03 -0.37 -6.22
N PRO A 86 -0.91 0.65 -6.37
CA PRO A 86 -1.81 0.76 -7.53
C PRO A 86 -1.05 0.82 -8.87
N PHE A 87 0.11 1.46 -8.91
CA PHE A 87 0.92 1.54 -10.12
C PHE A 87 1.77 0.28 -10.34
N THR A 88 2.39 -0.25 -9.29
CA THR A 88 3.30 -1.41 -9.39
C THR A 88 2.57 -2.73 -9.64
N ILE A 89 1.29 -2.83 -9.26
CA ILE A 89 0.51 -4.05 -9.50
C ILE A 89 0.32 -4.34 -10.98
N GLN A 90 0.26 -3.29 -11.83
CA GLN A 90 0.07 -3.45 -13.27
C GLN A 90 1.22 -4.20 -13.93
N VAL A 91 2.47 -3.83 -13.63
CA VAL A 91 3.65 -4.51 -14.19
C VAL A 91 3.80 -5.94 -13.63
N LYS A 92 3.36 -6.19 -12.39
CA LYS A 92 3.35 -7.53 -11.79
C LYS A 92 2.30 -8.43 -12.46
N ILE A 93 1.11 -7.89 -12.76
CA ILE A 93 0.08 -8.58 -13.55
C ILE A 93 0.59 -8.87 -14.96
N LEU A 94 1.21 -7.88 -15.63
CA LEU A 94 1.81 -8.09 -16.95
C LEU A 94 2.83 -9.23 -16.92
N PHE A 95 3.73 -9.25 -15.93
CA PHE A 95 4.69 -10.34 -15.77
C PHE A 95 4.02 -11.71 -15.61
N GLN A 96 2.95 -11.81 -14.83
CA GLN A 96 2.18 -13.04 -14.69
C GLN A 96 1.54 -13.46 -16.02
N ASN A 97 0.94 -12.53 -16.76
CA ASN A 97 0.33 -12.83 -18.07
C ASN A 97 1.37 -13.37 -19.07
N LEU A 98 2.59 -12.81 -19.08
CA LEU A 98 3.68 -13.32 -19.92
C LEU A 98 4.09 -14.74 -19.54
N TRP A 99 4.02 -15.07 -18.25
CA TRP A 99 4.28 -16.40 -17.75
C TRP A 99 3.20 -17.39 -18.20
N GLU A 100 1.93 -17.03 -18.08
CA GLU A 100 0.79 -17.84 -18.53
C GLU A 100 0.84 -18.13 -20.03
N LYS A 101 1.20 -17.13 -20.83
CA LYS A 101 1.37 -17.26 -22.29
C LYS A 101 2.62 -18.07 -22.69
N GLY A 102 3.42 -18.54 -21.74
CA GLY A 102 4.60 -19.36 -22.01
C GLY A 102 5.76 -18.60 -22.67
N ARG A 103 5.80 -17.26 -22.58
CA ARG A 103 6.88 -16.45 -23.16
C ARG A 103 8.23 -16.84 -22.58
N LYS A 104 9.25 -17.00 -23.42
CA LYS A 104 10.62 -17.25 -22.94
C LYS A 104 11.23 -15.97 -22.32
N TRP A 105 12.31 -16.14 -21.56
CA TRP A 105 12.91 -15.02 -20.82
C TRP A 105 13.37 -13.85 -21.69
N ASP A 106 14.02 -14.18 -22.80
CA ASP A 106 14.65 -13.21 -23.72
C ASP A 106 13.88 -13.08 -25.05
N GLU A 107 12.68 -13.64 -25.10
CA GLU A 107 11.75 -13.47 -26.22
C GLU A 107 11.13 -12.06 -26.17
N LEU A 108 10.98 -11.45 -27.35
CA LEU A 108 10.37 -10.14 -27.49
C LEU A 108 8.88 -10.21 -27.17
N LEU A 109 8.38 -9.17 -26.49
CA LEU A 109 6.96 -8.99 -26.25
C LEU A 109 6.18 -8.88 -27.57
N ALA A 110 4.99 -9.50 -27.61
CA ALA A 110 4.04 -9.30 -28.71
C ALA A 110 3.43 -7.90 -28.67
N GLU A 111 2.71 -7.50 -29.73
CA GLU A 111 2.19 -6.14 -29.88
C GLU A 111 1.25 -5.74 -28.73
N ASP A 112 0.35 -6.63 -28.30
CA ASP A 112 -0.57 -6.40 -27.19
C ASP A 112 0.18 -6.24 -25.85
N GLU A 113 1.19 -7.07 -25.62
CA GLU A 113 2.05 -7.02 -24.43
C GLU A 113 2.92 -5.75 -24.41
N LYS A 114 3.46 -5.36 -25.57
CA LYS A 114 4.23 -4.13 -25.76
C LYS A 114 3.37 -2.90 -25.52
N PHE A 115 2.11 -2.90 -25.95
CA PHE A 115 1.21 -1.79 -25.71
C PHE A 115 1.03 -1.53 -24.21
N VAL A 116 0.73 -2.57 -23.43
CA VAL A 116 0.60 -2.47 -21.96
C VAL A 116 1.93 -2.05 -21.32
N TRP A 117 3.03 -2.67 -21.74
CA TRP A 117 4.38 -2.34 -21.27
C TRP A 117 4.74 -0.86 -21.51
N ASN A 118 4.57 -0.38 -22.74
CA ASN A 118 4.90 0.99 -23.13
C ASN A 118 4.01 2.01 -22.43
N SER A 119 2.73 1.70 -22.24
CA SER A 119 1.82 2.54 -21.44
C SER A 119 2.33 2.70 -20.00
N TRP A 120 2.74 1.60 -19.36
CA TRP A 120 3.33 1.64 -18.03
C TRP A 120 4.65 2.42 -17.99
N VAL A 121 5.53 2.21 -18.98
CA VAL A 121 6.82 2.92 -19.10
C VAL A 121 6.64 4.43 -19.28
N ALA A 122 5.67 4.86 -20.09
CA ALA A 122 5.40 6.27 -20.35
C ALA A 122 5.04 7.06 -19.09
N ASN A 123 4.51 6.37 -18.07
CA ASN A 123 4.09 6.96 -16.79
C ASN A 123 5.24 7.08 -15.77
N LEU A 124 6.41 6.49 -16.04
CA LEU A 124 7.49 6.41 -15.04
C LEU A 124 8.04 7.76 -14.61
N SER A 125 8.17 8.73 -15.52
CA SER A 125 8.70 10.06 -15.19
C SER A 125 7.89 10.77 -14.11
N MET A 126 6.57 10.54 -14.09
CA MET A 126 5.63 11.14 -13.16
C MET A 126 5.80 10.64 -11.72
N LEU A 127 6.43 9.48 -11.50
CA LEU A 127 6.70 8.98 -10.14
C LEU A 127 7.55 9.95 -9.30
N SER A 128 8.39 10.76 -9.96
CA SER A 128 9.25 11.73 -9.29
C SER A 128 8.49 12.92 -8.68
N SER A 129 7.24 13.16 -9.09
CA SER A 129 6.40 14.24 -8.53
C SER A 129 5.70 13.85 -7.22
N ILE A 130 5.67 12.55 -6.89
CA ILE A 130 5.02 12.06 -5.67
C ILE A 130 5.81 12.53 -4.45
N LYS A 131 5.10 13.18 -3.54
CA LYS A 131 5.60 13.61 -2.24
C LYS A 131 4.68 13.07 -1.15
N ILE A 132 5.23 12.26 -0.25
CA ILE A 132 4.45 11.62 0.82
C ILE A 132 4.99 12.11 2.16
N PRO A 133 4.18 12.74 3.02
CA PRO A 133 4.61 13.12 4.36
C PRO A 133 5.21 11.93 5.10
N ARG A 134 6.47 12.04 5.53
CA ARG A 134 7.16 10.95 6.26
C ARG A 134 6.56 10.75 7.64
N CYS A 135 6.24 11.85 8.32
CA CYS A 135 5.78 11.82 9.69
C CYS A 135 4.26 11.52 9.73
N ILE A 136 3.93 10.34 10.26
CA ILE A 136 2.54 9.91 10.46
C ILE A 136 2.03 10.19 11.87
N GLU A 137 2.92 10.34 12.85
CA GLU A 137 2.58 10.59 14.25
C GLU A 137 2.98 12.02 14.65
N LEU A 138 2.01 12.80 15.12
CA LEU A 138 2.22 14.13 15.69
C LEU A 138 2.10 14.07 17.21
N ASN A 139 2.74 15.02 17.90
CA ASN A 139 2.48 15.23 19.32
C ASN A 139 1.13 15.95 19.51
N GLY A 140 0.45 15.68 20.63
CA GLY A 140 -0.79 16.37 21.00
C GLY A 140 -2.03 15.84 20.29
N TYR A 141 -2.34 14.57 20.53
CA TYR A 141 -3.58 13.92 20.09
C TYR A 141 -4.36 13.34 21.26
N THR A 142 -5.67 13.25 21.09
CA THR A 142 -6.61 12.63 22.03
C THR A 142 -6.97 11.20 21.63
N SER A 143 -6.83 10.87 20.33
CA SER A 143 -7.14 9.54 19.81
C SER A 143 -6.22 9.17 18.66
N LYS A 144 -5.77 7.91 18.65
CA LYS A 144 -4.96 7.30 17.60
C LYS A 144 -5.61 6.00 17.13
N GLN A 145 -5.82 5.89 15.83
CA GLN A 145 -6.54 4.79 15.20
C GLN A 145 -5.83 4.35 13.93
N VAL A 146 -5.96 3.07 13.61
CA VAL A 146 -5.50 2.49 12.35
C VAL A 146 -6.68 1.86 11.65
N HIS A 147 -6.94 2.30 10.42
CA HIS A 147 -8.00 1.78 9.57
C HIS A 147 -7.39 0.98 8.43
N ILE A 148 -7.74 -0.31 8.34
CA ILE A 148 -7.25 -1.23 7.32
C ILE A 148 -8.39 -1.56 6.37
N PHE A 149 -8.21 -1.22 5.11
CA PHE A 149 -9.14 -1.52 4.03
C PHE A 149 -8.60 -2.69 3.22
N CYS A 150 -9.44 -3.67 2.93
CA CYS A 150 -9.07 -4.82 2.10
C CYS A 150 -9.99 -4.90 0.89
N ASP A 151 -9.44 -5.41 -0.20
CA ASP A 151 -10.19 -5.65 -1.43
C ASP A 151 -9.57 -6.82 -2.21
N ALA A 152 -10.34 -7.38 -3.12
CA ALA A 152 -9.88 -8.31 -4.12
C ALA A 152 -10.61 -8.18 -5.46
N SER A 153 -9.84 -8.30 -6.53
CA SER A 153 -10.32 -8.53 -7.89
C SER A 153 -9.83 -9.89 -8.39
N GLU A 154 -10.31 -10.31 -9.57
CA GLU A 154 -9.81 -11.51 -10.24
C GLU A 154 -8.30 -11.45 -10.56
N LYS A 155 -7.71 -10.25 -10.61
CA LYS A 155 -6.31 -10.04 -10.99
C LYS A 155 -5.38 -9.83 -9.81
N ALA A 156 -5.87 -9.22 -8.73
CA ALA A 156 -5.05 -8.93 -7.56
C ALA A 156 -5.91 -8.76 -6.30
N TYR A 157 -5.29 -8.95 -5.14
CA TYR A 157 -5.92 -8.75 -3.84
C TYR A 157 -4.93 -8.11 -2.88
N GLY A 158 -5.43 -7.45 -1.83
CA GLY A 158 -4.55 -6.85 -0.85
C GLY A 158 -5.27 -5.97 0.16
N ALA A 159 -4.47 -5.18 0.86
CA ALA A 159 -4.97 -4.25 1.86
C ALA A 159 -4.12 -2.98 1.94
N VAL A 160 -4.72 -1.90 2.42
CA VAL A 160 -4.11 -0.60 2.68
C VAL A 160 -4.50 -0.10 4.06
N ALA A 161 -3.55 0.46 4.79
CA ALA A 161 -3.74 0.97 6.14
C ALA A 161 -3.52 2.48 6.20
N TYR A 162 -4.40 3.17 6.92
CA TYR A 162 -4.30 4.59 7.24
C TYR A 162 -4.23 4.78 8.76
N THR A 163 -3.36 5.69 9.19
CA THR A 163 -3.32 6.16 10.58
C THR A 163 -4.16 7.42 10.69
N ARG A 164 -5.13 7.40 11.59
CA ARG A 164 -6.04 8.51 11.90
C ARG A 164 -5.69 9.05 13.28
N LEU A 165 -5.44 10.35 13.36
CA LEU A 165 -5.22 11.08 14.60
C LEU A 165 -6.31 12.13 14.79
N ILE A 166 -6.87 12.19 15.99
CA ILE A 166 -7.67 13.35 16.44
C ILE A 166 -6.74 14.20 17.29
N LEU A 167 -6.40 15.39 16.81
CA LEU A 167 -5.53 16.32 17.52
C LEU A 167 -6.28 17.01 18.67
N ASN A 168 -5.55 17.63 19.60
CA ASN A 168 -6.12 18.33 20.76
C ASN A 168 -7.07 19.49 20.38
N ASN A 169 -7.03 19.96 19.13
CA ASN A 169 -7.92 20.98 18.58
C ASN A 169 -9.07 20.39 17.74
N ASP A 170 -9.38 19.10 17.94
CA ASP A 170 -10.39 18.32 17.21
C ASP A 170 -10.15 18.17 15.70
N THR A 171 -8.98 18.59 15.19
CA THR A 171 -8.63 18.38 13.79
C THR A 171 -8.29 16.91 13.55
N VAL A 172 -8.92 16.31 12.54
CA VAL A 172 -8.62 14.95 12.10
C VAL A 172 -7.51 14.97 11.07
N ARG A 173 -6.45 14.21 11.31
CA ARG A 173 -5.38 13.94 10.34
C ARG A 173 -5.43 12.48 9.95
N LEU A 174 -5.51 12.22 8.65
CA LEU A 174 -5.43 10.87 8.07
C LEU A 174 -4.14 10.75 7.26
N SER A 175 -3.43 9.63 7.39
CA SER A 175 -2.15 9.42 6.71
C SER A 175 -2.02 7.99 6.21
N LEU A 176 -1.80 7.83 4.89
CA LEU A 176 -1.48 6.54 4.29
C LEU A 176 -0.22 5.97 4.94
N THR A 177 -0.35 4.82 5.57
CA THR A 177 0.71 4.24 6.42
C THR A 177 1.49 3.15 5.68
N ILE A 178 0.76 2.15 5.17
CA ILE A 178 1.35 1.02 4.44
C ILE A 178 0.27 0.37 3.59
N SER A 179 0.65 -0.18 2.44
CA SER A 179 -0.21 -1.09 1.69
C SER A 179 0.54 -2.35 1.27
N LYS A 180 -0.21 -3.39 0.95
CA LYS A 180 0.32 -4.64 0.43
C LYS A 180 -0.64 -5.23 -0.59
N ALA A 181 -0.18 -5.30 -1.84
CA ALA A 181 -0.88 -5.96 -2.94
C ALA A 181 -0.20 -7.28 -3.33
N ARG A 182 -1.00 -8.25 -3.78
CA ARG A 182 -0.54 -9.50 -4.39
C ARG A 182 -1.33 -9.75 -5.67
N VAL A 183 -0.65 -10.26 -6.69
CA VAL A 183 -1.32 -10.76 -7.90
C VAL A 183 -2.10 -12.02 -7.53
N ALA A 184 -3.29 -12.19 -8.09
CA ALA A 184 -4.11 -13.37 -7.90
C ALA A 184 -3.33 -14.64 -8.31
N PRO A 185 -3.53 -15.79 -7.66
CA PRO A 185 -2.83 -17.01 -8.04
C PRO A 185 -3.26 -17.50 -9.43
N LEU A 186 -2.31 -18.08 -10.18
CA LEU A 186 -2.58 -18.75 -11.46
C LEU A 186 -3.65 -19.85 -11.35
N LYS A 187 -3.66 -20.56 -10.20
CA LYS A 187 -4.76 -21.46 -9.86
C LYS A 187 -5.99 -20.63 -9.54
N LYS A 188 -6.94 -20.60 -10.47
CA LYS A 188 -8.20 -19.86 -10.34
C LYS A 188 -8.88 -20.15 -9.00
N LEU A 189 -9.14 -19.08 -8.27
CA LEU A 189 -9.97 -19.05 -7.06
C LEU A 189 -11.26 -18.31 -7.37
N THR A 190 -12.32 -18.63 -6.64
CA THR A 190 -13.56 -17.85 -6.69
C THR A 190 -13.32 -16.46 -6.12
N LEU A 191 -14.09 -15.46 -6.56
CA LEU A 191 -13.99 -14.10 -6.04
C LEU A 191 -14.12 -14.04 -4.50
N PRO A 192 -15.07 -14.73 -3.85
CA PRO A 192 -15.14 -14.79 -2.38
C PRO A 192 -13.85 -15.28 -1.70
N ARG A 193 -13.16 -16.25 -2.32
CA ARG A 193 -11.88 -16.74 -1.79
C ARG A 193 -10.76 -15.73 -1.98
N LEU A 194 -10.78 -14.93 -3.04
CA LEU A 194 -9.84 -13.83 -3.24
C LEU A 194 -10.11 -12.70 -2.25
N GLU A 195 -11.37 -12.35 -1.99
CA GLU A 195 -11.78 -11.37 -0.98
C GLU A 195 -11.32 -11.80 0.42
N LEU A 196 -11.48 -13.08 0.77
CA LEU A 196 -10.93 -13.64 2.01
C LEU A 196 -9.39 -13.59 2.06
N MET A 197 -8.71 -13.73 0.92
CA MET A 197 -7.26 -13.59 0.85
C MET A 197 -6.80 -12.14 1.04
N GLY A 198 -7.52 -11.16 0.46
CA GLY A 198 -7.29 -9.73 0.72
C GLY A 198 -7.48 -9.39 2.20
N THR A 199 -8.57 -9.90 2.78
CA THR A 199 -8.86 -9.80 4.22
C THR A 199 -7.72 -10.36 5.08
N LEU A 200 -7.20 -11.54 4.74
CA LEU A 200 -6.07 -12.14 5.46
C LEU A 200 -4.81 -11.27 5.40
N ILE A 201 -4.55 -10.60 4.26
CA ILE A 201 -3.45 -9.63 4.16
C ILE A 201 -3.69 -8.46 5.11
N GLY A 202 -4.92 -7.95 5.22
CA GLY A 202 -5.29 -6.91 6.18
C GLY A 202 -5.04 -7.31 7.63
N ALA A 203 -5.47 -8.52 8.03
CA ALA A 203 -5.25 -9.04 9.38
C ALA A 203 -3.75 -9.13 9.73
N ARG A 204 -2.94 -9.64 8.79
CA ARG A 204 -1.47 -9.73 8.94
C ARG A 204 -0.83 -8.34 9.01
N LEU A 205 -1.26 -7.39 8.17
CA LEU A 205 -0.77 -6.00 8.24
C LEU A 205 -1.06 -5.38 9.60
N ALA A 206 -2.28 -5.54 10.12
CA ALA A 206 -2.63 -5.03 11.45
C ALA A 206 -1.79 -5.65 12.56
N TYR A 207 -1.54 -6.97 12.50
CA TYR A 207 -0.65 -7.64 13.45
C TYR A 207 0.76 -7.02 13.46
N HIS A 208 1.33 -6.76 12.27
CA HIS A 208 2.62 -6.07 12.19
C HIS A 208 2.55 -4.63 12.71
N LEU A 209 1.51 -3.89 12.35
CA LEU A 209 1.34 -2.48 12.73
C LEU A 209 1.12 -2.30 14.23
N ARG A 210 0.49 -3.23 14.94
CA ARG A 210 0.34 -3.15 16.41
C ARG A 210 1.68 -3.10 17.14
N ASN A 211 2.72 -3.72 16.59
CA ASN A 211 4.06 -3.71 17.18
C ASN A 211 4.82 -2.40 16.89
N VAL A 212 4.34 -1.60 15.93
CA VAL A 212 5.02 -0.37 15.47
C VAL A 212 4.26 0.88 15.92
N ILE A 213 2.93 0.85 15.83
CA ILE A 213 2.00 1.91 16.23
C ILE A 213 1.30 1.43 17.50
N THR A 214 1.92 1.70 18.65
CA THR A 214 1.38 1.37 19.97
C THR A 214 0.20 2.26 20.31
N ASP A 215 -0.65 1.84 21.27
CA ASP A 215 -1.72 2.67 21.83
C ASP A 215 -2.72 3.18 20.78
N ALA A 216 -3.00 2.35 19.77
CA ALA A 216 -3.94 2.66 18.70
C ALA A 216 -5.09 1.64 18.64
N SER A 217 -6.29 2.13 18.36
CA SER A 217 -7.44 1.27 18.04
C SER A 217 -7.37 0.80 16.58
N PHE A 218 -7.70 -0.46 16.31
CA PHE A 218 -7.63 -1.05 14.97
C PHE A 218 -9.02 -1.39 14.43
N TYR A 219 -9.32 -0.86 13.25
CA TYR A 219 -10.59 -1.05 12.53
C TYR A 219 -10.31 -1.64 11.15
N PHE A 220 -11.21 -2.52 10.69
CA PHE A 220 -11.06 -3.22 9.42
C PHE A 220 -12.30 -3.01 8.55
N TRP A 221 -12.07 -2.81 7.25
CA TRP A 221 -13.10 -2.48 6.27
C TRP A 221 -12.97 -3.39 5.06
N ILE A 222 -14.08 -4.01 4.67
CA ILE A 222 -14.20 -4.88 3.49
C ILE A 222 -15.51 -4.60 2.77
N ASP A 223 -15.53 -4.75 1.46
CA ASP A 223 -16.71 -4.62 0.59
C ASP A 223 -17.36 -5.96 0.24
N SER A 224 -16.84 -7.05 0.79
CA SER A 224 -17.42 -8.39 0.67
C SER A 224 -18.23 -8.78 1.90
N MET A 225 -19.55 -8.81 1.77
CA MET A 225 -20.44 -9.35 2.81
C MET A 225 -20.20 -10.85 3.04
N ILE A 226 -19.79 -11.60 2.00
CA ILE A 226 -19.49 -13.03 2.10
C ILE A 226 -18.27 -13.24 2.99
N ALA A 227 -17.16 -12.54 2.71
CA ALA A 227 -15.96 -12.61 3.53
C ALA A 227 -16.25 -12.16 4.97
N LEU A 228 -17.01 -11.06 5.14
CA LEU A 228 -17.40 -10.57 6.46
C LEU A 228 -18.17 -11.63 7.27
N SER A 229 -19.12 -12.30 6.63
CA SER A 229 -19.91 -13.37 7.25
C SER A 229 -19.04 -14.57 7.63
N TRP A 230 -18.09 -14.97 6.77
CA TRP A 230 -17.15 -16.05 7.09
C TRP A 230 -16.29 -15.74 8.31
N ILE A 231 -15.78 -14.50 8.43
CA ILE A 231 -14.88 -14.07 9.52
C ILE A 231 -15.64 -13.97 10.85
N ARG A 232 -16.91 -13.58 10.83
CA ARG A 232 -17.75 -13.53 12.02
C ARG A 232 -18.34 -14.89 12.41
N GLY A 233 -18.39 -15.82 11.47
CA GLY A 233 -18.84 -17.19 11.68
C GLY A 233 -17.79 -18.08 12.37
N SER A 234 -18.23 -19.28 12.76
CA SER A 234 -17.33 -20.31 13.29
C SER A 234 -16.55 -20.96 12.15
N ALA A 235 -15.22 -20.90 12.20
CA ALA A 235 -14.33 -21.45 11.17
C ALA A 235 -14.57 -22.93 10.87
N LYS A 236 -14.99 -23.71 11.88
CA LYS A 236 -15.26 -25.15 11.78
C LYS A 236 -16.39 -25.51 10.81
N LYS A 237 -17.24 -24.54 10.46
CA LYS A 237 -18.36 -24.73 9.52
C LYS A 237 -17.94 -24.68 8.06
N TRP A 238 -16.71 -24.24 7.77
CA TRP A 238 -16.26 -23.98 6.41
C TRP A 238 -15.35 -25.09 5.86
N LYS A 239 -15.27 -25.18 4.54
CA LYS A 239 -14.31 -26.07 3.86
C LYS A 239 -12.87 -25.66 4.20
N PRO A 240 -11.89 -26.59 4.17
CA PRO A 240 -10.54 -26.38 4.70
C PRO A 240 -9.84 -25.10 4.22
N PHE A 241 -10.02 -24.70 2.94
CA PHE A 241 -9.44 -23.47 2.41
C PHE A 241 -9.90 -22.23 3.20
N VAL A 242 -11.21 -22.10 3.40
CA VAL A 242 -11.85 -20.98 4.09
C VAL A 242 -11.61 -21.10 5.59
N ALA A 243 -11.82 -22.28 6.18
CA ALA A 243 -11.65 -22.54 7.61
C ALA A 243 -10.26 -22.12 8.11
N ASN A 244 -9.19 -22.53 7.41
CA ASN A 244 -7.82 -22.23 7.83
C ASN A 244 -7.53 -20.72 7.80
N ARG A 245 -8.04 -20.00 6.80
CA ARG A 245 -7.82 -18.55 6.65
C ARG A 245 -8.65 -17.75 7.64
N VAL A 246 -9.89 -18.15 7.87
CA VAL A 246 -10.76 -17.57 8.90
C VAL A 246 -10.14 -17.76 10.28
N THR A 247 -9.62 -18.95 10.59
CA THR A 247 -8.93 -19.22 11.86
C THR A 247 -7.76 -18.27 12.05
N GLU A 248 -6.89 -18.13 11.05
CA GLU A 248 -5.76 -17.19 11.13
C GLU A 248 -6.22 -15.73 11.27
N ILE A 249 -7.26 -15.30 10.56
CA ILE A 249 -7.82 -13.94 10.70
C ILE A 249 -8.33 -13.70 12.13
N GLN A 250 -9.03 -14.69 12.70
CA GLN A 250 -9.58 -14.63 14.07
C GLN A 250 -8.49 -14.63 15.14
N GLU A 251 -7.37 -15.30 14.89
CA GLU A 251 -6.18 -15.26 15.77
C GLU A 251 -5.46 -13.90 15.71
N LEU A 252 -5.39 -13.28 14.52
CA LEU A 252 -4.69 -12.03 14.31
C LEU A 252 -5.55 -10.79 14.59
N SER A 253 -6.87 -10.90 14.61
CA SER A 253 -7.79 -9.77 14.76
C SER A 253 -9.13 -10.18 15.37
N ASN A 254 -9.76 -9.26 16.10
CA ASN A 254 -11.10 -9.50 16.64
C ASN A 254 -12.16 -9.36 15.52
N PRO A 255 -13.00 -10.39 15.26
CA PRO A 255 -14.08 -10.32 14.27
C PRO A 255 -15.05 -9.15 14.44
N SER A 256 -15.23 -8.63 15.67
CA SER A 256 -16.11 -7.48 15.92
C SER A 256 -15.59 -6.18 15.31
N ASN A 257 -14.30 -6.09 15.02
CA ASN A 257 -13.67 -4.89 14.47
C ASN A 257 -13.72 -4.82 12.94
N TRP A 258 -14.27 -5.86 12.29
CA TRP A 258 -14.48 -5.91 10.85
C TRP A 258 -15.85 -5.35 10.50
N SER A 259 -15.87 -4.39 9.58
CA SER A 259 -17.04 -3.67 9.12
C SER A 259 -17.14 -3.68 7.60
N TYR A 260 -18.37 -3.52 7.11
CA TYR A 260 -18.61 -3.33 5.69
C TYR A 260 -18.28 -1.89 5.28
N CYS A 261 -17.61 -1.72 4.14
CA CYS A 261 -17.49 -0.46 3.43
C CYS A 261 -17.94 -0.67 1.99
N GLU A 262 -18.67 0.27 1.41
CA GLU A 262 -19.05 0.21 0.00
C GLU A 262 -17.80 0.34 -0.89
N GLY A 263 -17.72 -0.47 -1.94
CA GLY A 263 -16.54 -0.57 -2.81
C GLY A 263 -16.12 0.76 -3.46
N LEU A 264 -17.08 1.65 -3.75
CA LEU A 264 -16.78 2.99 -4.29
C LEU A 264 -15.90 3.83 -3.36
N TYR A 265 -16.05 3.65 -2.04
CA TYR A 265 -15.29 4.36 -1.01
C TYR A 265 -14.15 3.51 -0.45
N ASN A 266 -13.91 2.32 -1.00
CA ASN A 266 -12.85 1.43 -0.57
C ASN A 266 -11.53 1.81 -1.27
N PRO A 267 -10.54 2.41 -0.57
CA PRO A 267 -9.25 2.73 -1.17
C PRO A 267 -8.49 1.48 -1.65
N ALA A 268 -8.82 0.31 -1.10
CA ALA A 268 -8.23 -0.94 -1.56
C ALA A 268 -8.66 -1.33 -2.98
N ASP A 269 -9.80 -0.86 -3.50
CA ASP A 269 -10.17 -1.08 -4.91
C ASP A 269 -9.09 -0.58 -5.89
N LYS A 270 -8.37 0.49 -5.50
CA LYS A 270 -7.34 1.10 -6.34
C LYS A 270 -6.10 0.22 -6.46
N LEU A 271 -5.77 -0.53 -5.40
CA LEU A 271 -4.60 -1.42 -5.40
C LEU A 271 -4.86 -2.72 -6.17
N THR A 272 -6.11 -3.18 -6.28
CA THR A 272 -6.45 -4.46 -6.93
C THR A 272 -6.75 -4.32 -8.42
N ARG A 273 -7.28 -3.18 -8.85
CA ARG A 273 -7.49 -2.87 -10.28
C ARG A 273 -6.25 -2.29 -10.94
N GLY A 274 -5.45 -1.55 -10.16
CA GLY A 274 -4.29 -0.80 -10.61
C GLY A 274 -4.66 0.50 -11.32
N MET A 275 -3.70 1.43 -11.37
CA MET A 275 -3.89 2.78 -11.91
C MET A 275 -2.67 3.28 -12.68
N THR A 276 -2.90 4.07 -13.73
CA THR A 276 -1.82 4.83 -14.38
C THR A 276 -1.28 5.87 -13.40
N MET A 277 -0.09 6.43 -13.65
CA MET A 277 0.43 7.46 -12.76
C MET A 277 -0.38 8.75 -12.82
N THR A 278 -0.89 9.11 -14.00
CA THR A 278 -1.80 10.24 -14.15
C THR A 278 -3.02 10.10 -13.25
N GLN A 279 -3.68 8.93 -13.28
CA GLN A 279 -4.82 8.66 -12.41
C GLN A 279 -4.43 8.64 -10.93
N LEU A 280 -3.31 8.00 -10.61
CA LEU A 280 -2.90 7.84 -9.22
C LEU A 280 -2.57 9.19 -8.56
N LEU A 281 -1.96 10.14 -9.29
CA LEU A 281 -1.64 11.46 -8.72
C LEU A 281 -2.89 12.24 -8.27
N ASP A 282 -3.99 12.10 -8.99
CA ASP A 282 -5.25 12.79 -8.72
C ASP A 282 -6.20 11.97 -7.81
N GLU A 283 -5.80 10.76 -7.41
CA GLU A 283 -6.65 9.85 -6.62
C GLU A 283 -6.62 10.19 -5.12
N GLU A 284 -7.48 11.12 -4.72
CA GLU A 284 -7.55 11.59 -3.33
C GLU A 284 -7.88 10.48 -2.33
N ILE A 285 -8.76 9.53 -2.69
CA ILE A 285 -9.16 8.45 -1.78
C ILE A 285 -7.94 7.58 -1.44
N TRP A 286 -7.04 7.35 -2.39
CA TRP A 286 -5.81 6.61 -2.14
C TRP A 286 -4.84 7.36 -1.22
N TRP A 287 -4.57 8.64 -1.48
CA TRP A 287 -3.56 9.39 -0.74
C TRP A 287 -4.05 9.90 0.62
N LYS A 288 -5.28 10.41 0.66
CA LYS A 288 -5.86 11.07 1.83
C LYS A 288 -6.79 10.17 2.63
N GLY A 289 -7.23 9.04 2.05
CA GLY A 289 -8.22 8.14 2.63
C GLY A 289 -9.66 8.63 2.41
N PRO A 290 -10.66 7.81 2.74
CA PRO A 290 -12.07 8.17 2.55
C PRO A 290 -12.52 9.38 3.37
N ASN A 291 -13.30 10.27 2.76
CA ASN A 291 -13.76 11.53 3.39
C ASN A 291 -14.52 11.32 4.70
N TRP A 292 -15.29 10.24 4.82
CA TRP A 292 -16.06 9.96 6.04
C TRP A 292 -15.16 9.64 7.24
N LEU A 293 -13.90 9.24 7.06
CA LEU A 293 -12.96 9.11 8.18
C LEU A 293 -12.56 10.46 8.79
N PHE A 294 -12.78 11.58 8.11
CA PHE A 294 -12.61 12.91 8.71
C PHE A 294 -13.77 13.32 9.61
N LEU A 295 -14.89 12.59 9.54
CA LEU A 295 -16.06 12.80 10.38
C LEU A 295 -15.93 12.04 11.71
N ARG A 296 -16.88 12.30 12.62
CA ARG A 296 -17.02 11.54 13.86
C ARG A 296 -17.47 10.11 13.57
N GLU A 297 -17.16 9.18 14.48
CA GLU A 297 -17.37 7.74 14.28
C GLU A 297 -18.85 7.38 14.03
N GLU A 298 -19.78 8.14 14.60
CA GLU A 298 -21.21 7.89 14.47
C GLU A 298 -21.73 8.09 13.03
N LEU A 299 -20.98 8.85 12.23
CA LEU A 299 -21.28 9.18 10.84
C LEU A 299 -20.56 8.28 9.84
N TRP A 300 -19.76 7.31 10.32
CA TRP A 300 -19.12 6.35 9.44
C TRP A 300 -20.16 5.41 8.81
N PRO A 301 -19.84 4.78 7.65
CA PRO A 301 -20.72 3.82 7.02
C PRO A 301 -21.11 2.71 8.01
N LYS A 302 -22.41 2.57 8.26
CA LYS A 302 -22.96 1.47 9.05
C LYS A 302 -23.36 0.35 8.10
N PRO A 303 -23.13 -0.92 8.46
CA PRO A 303 -23.60 -2.04 7.66
C PRO A 303 -25.12 -1.95 7.54
N LYS A 304 -25.64 -1.92 6.30
CA LYS A 304 -27.04 -2.22 6.05
C LYS A 304 -27.20 -3.72 6.28
N TYR A 305 -27.59 -4.11 7.49
CA TYR A 305 -27.92 -5.50 7.79
C TYR A 305 -29.29 -5.79 7.15
N ASP A 306 -29.25 -6.29 5.91
CA ASP A 306 -30.32 -7.14 5.40
C ASP A 306 -29.71 -8.54 5.24
N GLU A 307 -30.38 -9.55 5.78
CA GLU A 307 -29.93 -10.94 5.83
C GLU A 307 -29.57 -11.47 4.43
N VAL A 308 -28.29 -11.51 4.08
CA VAL A 308 -27.83 -12.20 2.87
C VAL A 308 -27.61 -13.67 3.20
N CYS A 309 -28.52 -14.51 2.70
CA CYS A 309 -28.50 -15.97 2.77
C CYS A 309 -27.16 -16.56 2.31
N LEU A 310 -26.53 -17.31 3.22
CA LEU A 310 -25.33 -18.12 2.97
C LEU A 310 -25.71 -19.47 2.35
N GLU A 311 -25.60 -19.61 1.02
CA GLU A 311 -25.78 -20.93 0.38
C GLU A 311 -24.60 -21.45 -0.46
N ASN A 312 -23.53 -20.70 -0.72
CA ASN A 312 -22.59 -21.16 -1.76
C ASN A 312 -21.35 -21.95 -1.30
N GLU A 313 -21.03 -22.05 0.00
CA GLU A 313 -19.90 -22.89 0.46
C GLU A 313 -20.11 -23.51 1.86
N LYS A 314 -21.32 -24.03 2.15
CA LYS A 314 -21.46 -25.06 3.19
C LYS A 314 -20.81 -26.38 2.73
#